data_AF-A0A645E9X7-F1
#
_entry.id   AF-A0A645E9X7-F1
#
_cell.length_a   1.000
_cell.length_b   1.000
_cell.length_c   1.000
_cell.angle_alpha   90.00
_cell.angle_beta   90.00
_cell.angle_gamma   90.00
#
_symmetry.space_group_name_H-M   'P 1'
#
loop_
_entity.id
_entity.type
_entity.pdbx_description
1 polymer ?
#
loop_
_entity_poly.entity_id
_entity_poly.type
_entity_poly.pdbx_seq_one_letter_code
_entity_poly.pdbx_strand_id
1 'polypeptide(L)' 'MLTFVQDQNLLNQEIERLLGSVREGGQLWLAYPRKNRNGVSEVDREYLKIYLNRTNWQAARMTSLNEKWVAVMVKRK' A
#
# COMPACT_ATOMS: atom_id res chain seq x y z
N MET A 1 9.28 -6.11 -4.03
CA MET A 1 9.22 -5.96 -2.56
C MET A 1 7.77 -6.05 -2.12
N LEU A 2 7.50 -6.75 -1.01
CA LEU A 2 6.18 -6.81 -0.37
C LEU A 2 6.32 -6.26 1.06
N THR A 3 5.53 -5.24 1.39
CA THR A 3 5.55 -4.59 2.70
C THR A 3 4.18 -4.73 3.35
N PHE A 4 4.14 -5.22 4.59
CA PHE A 4 2.92 -5.30 5.38
C PHE A 4 2.76 -4.01 6.18
N VAL A 5 1.56 -3.43 6.11
CA VAL A 5 1.20 -2.16 6.71
C VAL A 5 0.00 -2.38 7.61
N GLN A 6 0.15 -2.02 8.88
CA GLN A 6 -0.93 -2.08 9.88
C GLN A 6 -1.26 -0.70 10.45
N ASP A 7 -0.30 0.21 10.42
CA ASP A 7 -0.39 1.54 11.01
C ASP A 7 -0.26 2.60 9.91
N GLN A 8 -1.28 3.46 9.80
CA GLN A 8 -1.33 4.52 8.80
C GLN A 8 -0.29 5.62 9.07
N ASN A 9 -0.04 5.96 10.34
CA ASN A 9 0.93 6.99 10.72
C ASN A 9 2.35 6.54 10.39
N LEU A 10 2.69 5.29 10.69
CA LEU A 10 3.99 4.74 10.33
C LEU A 10 4.15 4.68 8.80
N LEU A 11 3.08 4.31 8.07
CA LEU A 11 3.11 4.36 6.61
C LEU A 11 3.39 5.77 6.09
N ASN A 12 2.69 6.79 6.60
CA ASN A 12 2.91 8.19 6.20
C ASN A 12 4.36 8.63 6.38
N GLN A 13 5.03 8.17 7.45
CA GLN A 13 6.42 8.52 7.75
C GLN A 13 7.42 7.79 6.83
N GLU A 14 7.12 6.55 6.45
CA GLU A 14 8.07 5.66 5.78
C GLU A 14 7.86 5.52 4.26
N ILE A 15 6.69 5.88 3.75
CA ILE A 15 6.29 5.54 2.38
C ILE A 15 7.17 6.20 1.32
N GLU A 16 7.64 7.44 1.50
CA GLU A 16 8.58 8.06 0.55
C GLU A 16 9.90 7.28 0.46
N ARG A 17 10.44 6.87 1.62
CA ARG A 17 11.64 6.02 1.68
C ARG A 17 11.39 4.66 1.03
N LEU A 18 10.25 4.04 1.29
CA LEU A 18 9.86 2.77 0.68
C LEU A 18 9.75 2.90 -0.84
N LEU A 19 9.10 3.94 -1.35
CA LEU A 19 8.97 4.20 -2.78
C LEU A 19 10.34 4.46 -3.42
N GLY A 20 11.22 5.23 -2.75
CA GLY A 20 12.59 5.51 -3.20
C GLY A 20 13.48 4.27 -3.27
N SER A 21 13.20 3.24 -2.45
CA SER A 21 13.96 1.98 -2.46
C SER A 21 13.69 1.09 -3.69
N VAL A 22 12.63 1.39 -4.45
CA VAL A 22 12.23 0.59 -5.61
C VAL A 22 13.06 1.00 -6.82
N ARG A 23 13.97 0.10 -7.23
CA ARG A 23 14.78 0.23 -8.44
C ARG A 23 13.92 0.22 -9.71
N GLU A 24 14.48 0.69 -10.81
CA GLU A 24 13.83 0.64 -12.13
C GLU A 24 13.41 -0.80 -12.50
N GLY A 25 12.21 -0.95 -13.05
CA GLY A 25 11.59 -2.26 -13.30
C GLY A 25 11.11 -3.00 -12.04
N GLY A 26 11.45 -2.52 -10.85
CA GLY A 26 11.03 -3.08 -9.58
C GLY A 26 9.55 -2.82 -9.28
N GLN A 27 8.96 -3.74 -8.50
CA GLN A 27 7.58 -3.63 -8.04
C GLN A 27 7.52 -3.53 -6.52
N LEU A 28 6.68 -2.62 -6.02
CA LEU A 28 6.30 -2.55 -4.61
C LEU A 28 4.87 -3.03 -4.45
N TRP A 29 4.66 -3.90 -3.47
CA TRP A 29 3.34 -4.30 -3.01
C TRP A 29 3.15 -3.82 -1.58
N LEU A 30 2.07 -3.08 -1.33
CA LEU A 30 1.64 -2.66 0.00
C LEU A 30 0.47 -3.56 0.43
N ALA A 31 0.72 -4.43 1.40
CA ALA A 31 -0.29 -5.29 2.01
C ALA A 31 -0.88 -4.62 3.25
N TYR A 32 -2.20 -4.58 3.36
CA TYR A 32 -2.92 -4.07 4.53
C TYR A 32 -4.02 -5.05 4.95
N PRO A 33 -4.42 -5.04 6.23
CA PRO A 33 -5.45 -5.95 6.70
C PRO A 33 -6.78 -5.67 6.01
N ARG A 34 -7.53 -6.73 5.70
CA ARG A 34 -8.96 -6.62 5.42
C ARG A 34 -9.61 -6.06 6.68
N LYS A 35 -10.51 -5.08 6.52
CA LYS A 35 -11.29 -4.47 7.61
C LYS A 35 -11.67 -5.54 8.64
N ASN A 36 -11.33 -5.31 9.91
CA ASN A 36 -11.68 -6.26 10.97
C ASN A 36 -13.22 -6.32 11.17
N ARG A 37 -13.71 -7.17 12.08
CA ARG A 37 -15.16 -7.32 12.35
C ARG A 37 -15.87 -6.01 12.74
N ASN A 38 -15.12 -4.99 13.17
CA ASN A 38 -15.64 -3.67 13.52
C ASN A 38 -15.61 -2.69 12.32
N GLY A 39 -15.22 -3.15 11.12
CA GLY A 39 -15.20 -2.36 9.90
C GLY A 39 -14.01 -1.40 9.78
N VAL A 40 -13.07 -1.42 10.73
CA VAL A 40 -11.96 -0.46 10.77
C VAL A 40 -10.69 -1.13 10.23
N SER A 41 -10.20 -0.61 9.12
CA SER A 41 -8.79 -0.71 8.73
C SER A 41 -8.31 0.72 8.59
N GLU A 42 -7.27 1.11 9.33
CA GLU A 42 -6.69 2.45 9.25
C GLU A 42 -6.09 2.71 7.86
N VAL A 43 -5.66 1.64 7.18
CA VAL A 43 -5.18 1.71 5.79
C VAL A 43 -6.16 0.94 4.91
N ASP A 44 -6.73 1.63 3.92
CA ASP A 44 -7.56 1.00 2.89
C ASP A 44 -7.18 1.46 1.48
N ARG A 45 -7.87 0.89 0.49
CA ARG A 45 -7.65 1.17 -0.93
C ARG A 45 -7.75 2.66 -1.24
N GLU A 46 -8.77 3.33 -0.70
CA GLU A 46 -9.07 4.70 -1.08
C GLU A 46 -8.02 5.64 -0.52
N TYR A 47 -7.62 5.43 0.74
CA TYR A 47 -6.49 6.13 1.34
C TYR A 47 -5.21 5.96 0.50
N LEU A 48 -4.82 4.72 0.15
CA LEU A 48 -3.62 4.48 -0.66
C LEU A 48 -3.69 5.14 -2.04
N LYS A 49 -4.87 5.13 -2.68
CA LYS A 49 -5.07 5.77 -3.99
C LYS A 49 -4.92 7.28 -3.89
N ILE A 50 -5.57 7.92 -2.92
CA ILE A 50 -5.48 9.37 -2.68
C ILE A 50 -4.03 9.77 -2.37
N TYR A 51 -3.36 9.01 -1.50
CA TYR A 51 -1.98 9.28 -1.13
C TYR A 51 -1.05 9.17 -2.33
N LEU A 52 -1.06 8.03 -3.03
CA LEU A 52 -0.17 7.78 -4.17
C LEU A 52 -0.40 8.78 -5.31
N ASN A 53 -1.63 9.23 -5.53
CA ASN A 53 -1.93 10.24 -6.56
C ASN A 53 -1.15 11.56 -6.37
N ARG A 54 -0.76 11.90 -5.13
CA ARG A 54 0.08 13.08 -4.80
C ARG A 54 1.57 12.86 -5.08
N THR A 55 1.96 11.66 -5.49
CA THR A 55 3.34 11.25 -5.79
C THR A 55 3.49 10.89 -7.28
N ASN A 56 4.71 10.54 -7.72
CA ASN A 56 4.94 9.97 -9.06
C ASN A 56 4.60 8.46 -9.15
N TRP A 57 3.81 7.95 -8.20
CA TRP A 57 3.40 6.56 -8.11
C TRP A 57 1.90 6.43 -8.21
N GLN A 58 1.43 5.22 -8.53
CA GLN A 58 0.02 4.90 -8.62
C GLN A 58 -0.26 3.46 -8.23
N ALA A 59 -1.47 3.22 -7.70
CA ALA A 59 -1.98 1.88 -7.48
C ALA A 59 -2.35 1.25 -8.83
N ALA A 60 -1.80 0.07 -9.14
CA ALA A 60 -1.98 -0.60 -10.43
C ALA A 60 -2.84 -1.85 -10.37
N ARG A 61 -2.59 -2.73 -9.40
CA ARG A 61 -3.28 -4.02 -9.28
C ARG A 61 -3.55 -4.32 -7.82
N MET A 62 -4.67 -4.98 -7.56
CA MET A 62 -4.98 -5.50 -6.24
C MET A 62 -5.01 -7.03 -6.26
N THR A 63 -4.64 -7.64 -5.15
CA THR A 63 -4.79 -9.07 -4.94
C THR A 63 -5.14 -9.38 -3.50
N SER A 64 -5.94 -10.44 -3.31
CA SER A 64 -6.10 -11.04 -1.99
C SER A 64 -4.87 -11.85 -1.67
N LEU A 65 -4.23 -11.61 -0.53
CA LEU A 65 -3.17 -12.51 -0.04
C LEU A 65 -3.77 -13.70 0.71
N ASN A 66 -4.77 -13.43 1.55
CA ASN A 66 -5.54 -14.43 2.29
C ASN A 66 -6.85 -13.79 2.83
N GLU A 67 -7.55 -14.50 3.71
CA GLU A 67 -8.78 -14.04 4.37
C GLU A 67 -8.61 -12.78 5.23
N LYS A 68 -7.37 -12.45 5.63
CA LYS A 68 -7.05 -11.34 6.52
C LYS A 68 -6.34 -10.18 5.82
N TRP A 69 -5.81 -10.35 4.62
CA TRP A 69 -4.92 -9.37 3.98
C TRP A 69 -5.23 -9.16 2.50
N VAL A 70 -5.11 -7.91 2.07
CA VAL A 70 -5.15 -7.47 0.67
C VAL A 70 -3.85 -6.75 0.36
N ALA A 71 -3.31 -6.96 -0.83
CA ALA A 71 -2.14 -6.24 -1.31
C ALA A 71 -2.45 -5.42 -2.56
N VAL A 72 -1.86 -4.23 -2.62
CA VAL A 72 -1.92 -3.32 -3.76
C VAL A 72 -0.53 -3.18 -4.35
N MET A 73 -0.38 -3.49 -5.62
CA MET A 73 0.81 -3.18 -6.40
C MET A 73 0.85 -1.69 -6.66
N VAL A 74 2.00 -1.10 -6.37
CA VAL A 74 2.34 0.29 -6.63
C VAL A 74 3.39 0.33 -7.73
N LYS A 75 3.17 1.17 -8.75
CA LYS A 75 4.10 1.38 -9.87
C LYS A 75 4.30 2.87 -10.13
N ARG A 76 5.41 3.21 -10.78
CA ARG A 76 5.64 4.58 -11.27
C ARG A 76 4.60 4.92 -12.35
N LYS A 77 4.21 6.19 -12.40
CA LYS A 77 3.32 6.70 -13.46
C LYS A 77 4.01 6.63 -14.81
#